data_AF-A0A840AP90-F1
#
_entry.id   AF-A0A840AP90-F1
#
_cell.length_a   1.000
_cell.length_b   1.000
_cell.length_c   1.000
_cell.angle_alpha   90.00
_cell.angle_beta   90.00
_cell.angle_gamma   90.00
#
_symmetry.space_group_name_H-M   'P 1'
#
loop_
_entity.id
_entity.type
_entity.pdbx_description
1 polymer ?
#
loop_
_entity_poly.entity_id
_entity_poly.type
_entity_poly.pdbx_seq_one_letter_code
_entity_poly.pdbx_strand_id
1 'polypeptide(L)'
;MLADALDGSAAAFTSPIAIFEAVLGVRRVRSSTLAEAQSDVDSVLDAAGIEVVPIHPTTAKGALEAFALYGKGRGHPAQLNMGDCFAYAMAKSRGAALLFKGDDFVHTDIRSAVASS
;
A
#
# COMPACT_ATOMS: atom_id res chain seq x y z
N MET A 1 16.55 -0.36 3.22
CA MET A 1 15.62 -1.36 3.80
C MET A 1 14.25 -0.70 3.96
N LEU A 2 13.14 -1.46 4.07
CA LEU A 2 11.78 -0.89 4.26
C LEU A 2 11.70 0.02 5.50
N ALA A 3 12.42 -0.32 6.57
CA ALA A 3 12.50 0.49 7.79
C ALA A 3 13.21 1.83 7.52
N ASP A 4 14.35 1.82 6.82
CA ASP A 4 15.10 3.05 6.51
C ASP A 4 14.29 4.07 5.69
N ALA A 5 13.30 3.62 4.90
CA ALA A 5 12.41 4.50 4.14
C ALA A 5 11.37 5.21 5.02
N LEU A 6 11.03 4.64 6.18
CA LEU A 6 10.11 5.23 7.15
C LEU A 6 10.82 6.28 8.01
N ASP A 7 12.12 6.13 8.26
CA ASP A 7 12.92 7.06 9.08
C ASP A 7 13.21 8.42 8.41
N GLY A 8 13.06 8.53 7.09
CA GLY A 8 13.42 9.72 6.31
C GLY A 8 12.27 10.53 5.70
N SER A 9 11.01 10.08 5.84
CA SER A 9 9.85 10.67 5.14
C SER A 9 9.09 11.66 6.02
N ALA A 10 8.71 12.81 5.45
CA ALA A 10 7.63 13.63 5.98
C ALA A 10 6.33 12.78 6.03
N ALA A 11 5.81 12.53 7.23
CA ALA A 11 4.53 11.86 7.55
C ALA A 11 4.12 10.68 6.63
N ALA A 12 4.55 9.46 6.98
CA ALA A 12 4.06 8.24 6.33
C ALA A 12 2.56 8.01 6.63
N PHE A 13 1.84 7.42 5.68
CA PHE A 13 0.42 7.11 5.84
C PHE A 13 0.05 5.77 5.21
N THR A 14 -1.07 5.20 5.66
CA THR A 14 -1.66 3.97 5.13
C THR A 14 -3.19 4.08 5.03
N SER A 15 -3.84 3.06 4.47
CA SER A 15 -5.30 3.00 4.31
C SER A 15 -5.92 1.80 5.04
N PRO A 16 -7.22 1.84 5.38
CA PRO A 16 -7.93 0.69 5.92
C PRO A 16 -7.87 -0.57 5.05
N ILE A 17 -7.74 -0.43 3.72
CA ILE A 17 -7.55 -1.58 2.81
C ILE A 17 -6.20 -2.24 3.06
N ALA A 18 -5.12 -1.45 3.10
CA ALA A 18 -3.78 -1.97 3.33
C ALA A 18 -3.64 -2.61 4.72
N ILE A 19 -4.31 -2.05 5.74
CA ILE A 19 -4.38 -2.65 7.07
C ILE A 19 -5.08 -4.02 7.01
N PHE A 20 -6.24 -4.10 6.37
CA PHE A 20 -6.97 -5.36 6.23
C PHE A 20 -6.12 -6.45 5.55
N GLU A 21 -5.45 -6.10 4.44
CA GLU A 21 -4.57 -7.04 3.73
C GLU A 21 -3.36 -7.45 4.56
N ALA A 22 -2.73 -6.50 5.27
CA ALA A 22 -1.58 -6.76 6.14
C ALA A 22 -1.97 -7.72 7.27
N VAL A 23 -3.11 -7.50 7.94
CA VAL A 23 -3.60 -8.36 9.02
C VAL A 23 -3.84 -9.79 8.51
N LEU A 24 -4.49 -9.96 7.36
CA LEU A 24 -4.70 -11.29 6.78
C LEU A 24 -3.37 -11.96 6.37
N GLY A 25 -2.41 -11.17 5.87
CA GLY A 25 -1.06 -11.63 5.54
C GLY A 25 -0.29 -12.12 6.77
N VAL A 26 -0.24 -11.31 7.83
CA VAL A 26 0.41 -11.66 9.10
C VAL A 26 -0.21 -12.92 9.69
N ARG A 27 -1.54 -12.96 9.75
CA ARG A 27 -2.29 -14.13 10.23
C ARG A 27 -1.89 -15.40 9.46
N ARG A 28 -1.81 -15.32 8.13
CA ARG A 28 -1.44 -16.44 7.26
C ARG A 28 0.00 -16.91 7.53
N VAL A 29 0.94 -16.00 7.68
CA VAL A 29 2.36 -16.33 7.85
C VAL A 29 2.65 -16.86 9.26
N ARG A 30 2.01 -16.29 10.29
CA ARG A 30 2.25 -16.65 11.70
C ARG A 30 1.30 -17.71 12.24
N SER A 31 0.28 -18.11 11.47
CA SER A 31 -0.77 -19.03 11.91
C SER A 31 -1.46 -18.57 13.21
N SER A 32 -1.56 -17.26 13.41
CA SER A 32 -2.15 -16.63 14.61
C SER A 32 -3.66 -16.44 14.48
N THR A 33 -4.28 -15.97 15.56
CA THR A 33 -5.66 -15.47 15.52
C THR A 33 -5.76 -14.13 14.80
N LEU A 34 -6.98 -13.74 14.43
CA LEU A 34 -7.20 -12.43 13.81
C LEU A 34 -6.85 -11.28 14.76
N ALA A 35 -7.18 -11.41 16.04
CA ALA A 35 -6.91 -10.39 17.05
C ALA A 35 -5.40 -10.21 17.29
N GLU A 36 -4.63 -11.29 17.36
CA GLU A 36 -3.16 -11.21 17.48
C GLU A 36 -2.54 -10.56 16.25
N ALA A 37 -2.95 -10.97 15.04
CA ALA A 37 -2.44 -10.37 13.81
C ALA A 37 -2.79 -8.88 13.68
N GLN A 38 -3.99 -8.49 14.15
CA GLN A 38 -4.39 -7.08 14.20
C GLN A 38 -3.52 -6.29 15.18
N SER A 39 -3.32 -6.81 16.39
CA SER A 39 -2.45 -6.19 17.41
C SER A 39 -1.01 -6.05 16.92
N ASP A 40 -0.48 -7.03 16.20
CA ASP A 40 0.86 -6.98 15.60
C ASP A 40 0.95 -5.84 14.57
N VAL A 41 -0.05 -5.69 13.69
CA VAL A 41 -0.08 -4.62 12.68
C VAL A 41 -0.22 -3.25 13.33
N ASP A 42 -1.14 -3.09 14.29
CA ASP A 42 -1.35 -1.83 15.00
C ASP A 42 -0.06 -1.38 15.72
N SER A 43 0.65 -2.32 16.37
CA SER A 43 1.94 -2.04 17.02
C SER A 43 3.01 -1.55 16.04
N VAL A 44 3.03 -2.07 14.81
CA VAL A 44 3.96 -1.61 13.76
C VAL A 44 3.60 -0.20 13.29
N LEU A 45 2.30 0.09 13.09
CA LEU A 45 1.85 1.42 12.67
C LEU A 45 2.21 2.48 13.72
N ASP A 46 1.95 2.17 15.01
CA ASP A 46 2.26 3.06 16.13
C ASP A 46 3.77 3.29 16.26
N ALA A 47 4.57 2.22 16.22
CA ALA A 47 6.02 2.31 16.33
C ALA A 47 6.65 3.10 15.16
N ALA A 48 6.08 3.01 13.96
CA ALA A 48 6.54 3.71 12.78
C ALA A 48 5.92 5.11 12.59
N GLY A 49 4.98 5.53 13.46
CA GLY A 49 4.29 6.80 13.34
C GLY A 49 3.48 6.96 12.04
N ILE A 50 2.90 5.85 11.53
CA ILE A 50 2.15 5.84 10.27
C ILE A 50 0.70 6.27 10.51
N GLU A 51 0.27 7.34 9.83
CA GLU A 51 -1.11 7.82 9.92
C GLU A 51 -2.07 6.91 9.14
N VAL A 52 -3.19 6.52 9.75
CA VAL A 52 -4.28 5.84 9.03
C VAL A 52 -5.23 6.87 8.43
N VAL A 53 -5.23 6.99 7.11
CA VAL A 53 -6.06 7.97 6.40
C VAL A 53 -7.31 7.33 5.79
N PRO A 54 -8.48 8.01 5.83
CA PRO A 54 -9.72 7.47 5.31
C PRO A 54 -9.70 7.33 3.78
N ILE A 55 -10.46 6.35 3.27
CA ILE A 55 -10.72 6.21 1.84
C ILE A 55 -11.93 7.07 1.49
N HIS A 56 -11.69 8.19 0.80
CA HIS A 56 -12.77 9.06 0.34
C HIS A 56 -13.45 8.52 -0.91
N PRO A 57 -14.74 8.86 -1.16
CA PRO A 57 -15.44 8.46 -2.39
C PRO A 57 -14.71 8.84 -3.69
N THR A 58 -13.96 9.95 -3.67
CA THR A 58 -13.14 10.41 -4.81
C THR A 58 -12.00 9.43 -5.16
N THR A 59 -11.55 8.62 -4.20
CA THR A 59 -10.52 7.59 -4.40
C THR A 59 -10.97 6.53 -5.40
N ALA A 60 -12.27 6.21 -5.44
CA ALA A 60 -12.80 5.20 -6.36
C ALA A 60 -12.55 5.55 -7.83
N LYS A 61 -12.67 6.84 -8.18
CA LYS A 61 -12.37 7.31 -9.54
C LYS A 61 -10.90 7.06 -9.90
N GLY A 62 -9.98 7.46 -9.03
CA GLY A 62 -8.54 7.25 -9.24
C GLY A 62 -8.16 5.77 -9.30
N ALA A 63 -8.80 4.92 -8.48
CA ALA A 63 -8.56 3.48 -8.50
C ALA A 63 -9.06 2.83 -9.80
N LEU A 64 -10.21 3.26 -10.33
CA LEU A 64 -10.72 2.80 -11.62
C LEU A 64 -9.84 3.24 -12.79
N GLU A 65 -9.32 4.46 -12.73
CA GLU A 65 -8.33 4.96 -13.71
C GLU A 65 -7.03 4.13 -13.66
N ALA A 66 -6.53 3.84 -12.45
CA ALA A 66 -5.38 2.96 -12.26
C ALA A 66 -5.62 1.54 -12.81
N PHE A 67 -6.80 0.97 -12.54
CA PHE A 67 -7.16 -0.35 -13.06
C PHE A 67 -7.29 -0.36 -14.59
N ALA A 68 -7.81 0.72 -15.18
CA ALA A 68 -7.93 0.82 -16.63
C ALA A 68 -6.55 0.82 -17.33
N LEU A 69 -5.55 1.45 -16.71
CA LEU A 69 -4.18 1.54 -17.23
C LEU A 69 -3.33 0.30 -16.92
N TYR A 70 -3.39 -0.17 -15.68
CA TYR A 70 -2.40 -1.09 -15.12
C TYR A 70 -3.00 -2.38 -14.56
N GLY A 71 -4.33 -2.50 -14.56
CA GLY A 71 -5.05 -3.57 -13.88
C GLY A 71 -4.80 -4.96 -14.45
N LYS A 72 -4.92 -5.96 -13.56
CA LYS A 72 -4.84 -7.37 -13.93
C LYS A 72 -5.83 -7.73 -15.03
N GLY A 73 -5.38 -8.46 -16.03
CA GLY A 73 -6.19 -8.86 -17.18
C GLY A 73 -6.34 -7.80 -18.28
N ARG A 74 -5.67 -6.65 -18.16
CA ARG A 74 -5.63 -5.61 -19.23
C ARG A 74 -4.50 -5.77 -20.24
N GLY A 75 -3.62 -6.76 -20.05
CA GLY A 75 -2.42 -6.95 -20.87
C GLY A 75 -1.24 -6.05 -20.51
N HIS A 76 -1.38 -5.19 -19.49
CA HIS A 76 -0.30 -4.33 -19.00
C HIS A 76 0.65 -5.09 -18.05
N PRO A 77 1.98 -4.94 -18.13
CA PRO A 77 2.93 -5.71 -17.29
C PRO A 77 2.72 -5.61 -15.77
N ALA A 78 2.28 -4.46 -15.26
CA ALA A 78 2.05 -4.23 -13.82
C ALA A 78 1.00 -5.18 -13.19
N GLN A 79 -0.07 -5.54 -13.92
CA GLN A 79 -1.12 -6.45 -13.46
C GLN A 79 -1.72 -6.13 -12.07
N LEU A 80 -1.97 -4.84 -11.77
CA LEU A 80 -2.44 -4.38 -10.46
C LEU A 80 -3.78 -5.04 -10.07
N ASN A 81 -3.86 -5.48 -8.81
CA ASN A 81 -5.09 -5.96 -8.19
C ASN A 81 -5.93 -4.79 -7.62
N MET A 82 -7.05 -5.09 -6.97
CA MET A 82 -7.92 -4.06 -6.38
C MET A 82 -7.19 -3.22 -5.30
N GLY A 83 -6.55 -3.88 -4.33
CA GLY A 83 -5.79 -3.21 -3.26
C GLY A 83 -4.69 -2.31 -3.83
N ASP A 84 -3.98 -2.80 -4.85
CA ASP A 84 -2.94 -2.03 -5.54
C ASP A 84 -3.48 -0.78 -6.23
N CYS A 85 -4.67 -0.87 -6.84
CA CYS A 85 -5.29 0.28 -7.48
C CYS A 85 -5.69 1.36 -6.46
N PHE A 86 -6.14 0.97 -5.27
CA PHE A 86 -6.43 1.91 -4.19
C PHE A 86 -5.14 2.51 -3.62
N ALA A 87 -4.10 1.70 -3.41
CA ALA A 87 -2.79 2.18 -2.97
C ALA A 87 -2.21 3.20 -3.96
N TYR A 88 -2.26 2.89 -5.26
CA TYR A 88 -1.86 3.79 -6.34
C TYR A 88 -2.65 5.11 -6.30
N ALA A 89 -3.98 5.04 -6.24
CA ALA A 89 -4.83 6.23 -6.28
C ALA A 89 -4.58 7.17 -5.09
N MET A 90 -4.42 6.60 -3.89
CA MET A 90 -4.14 7.37 -2.68
C MET A 90 -2.75 8.00 -2.73
N ALA A 91 -1.73 7.26 -3.14
CA ALA A 91 -0.38 7.80 -3.33
C ALA A 91 -0.36 8.92 -4.37
N LYS A 92 -0.99 8.71 -5.54
CA LYS A 92 -1.06 9.69 -6.64
C LYS A 92 -1.77 10.97 -6.21
N SER A 93 -2.90 10.86 -5.52
CA SER A 93 -3.68 12.03 -5.07
C SER A 93 -2.93 12.93 -4.07
N ARG A 94 -2.01 12.36 -3.30
CA ARG A 94 -1.19 13.07 -2.30
C ARG A 94 0.20 13.44 -2.82
N GLY A 95 0.53 13.10 -4.07
CA GLY A 95 1.88 13.26 -4.63
C GLY A 95 2.95 12.42 -3.89
N ALA A 96 2.51 11.43 -3.12
CA ALA A 96 3.38 10.63 -2.27
C ALA A 96 4.13 9.55 -3.06
N ALA A 97 5.29 9.15 -2.55
CA ALA A 97 5.95 7.94 -2.99
C ALA A 97 5.27 6.73 -2.32
N LEU A 98 5.20 5.59 -3.02
CA LEU A 98 4.60 4.38 -2.51
C LEU A 98 5.69 3.42 -2.01
N LEU A 99 5.52 2.94 -0.78
CA LEU A 99 6.34 1.88 -0.22
C LEU A 99 5.71 0.53 -0.56
N PHE A 100 6.36 -0.25 -1.41
CA PHE A 100 5.91 -1.59 -1.79
C PHE A 100 7.12 -2.53 -1.86
N LYS A 101 6.84 -3.83 -1.83
CA LYS A 101 7.84 -4.88 -2.01
C LYS A 101 7.61 -5.57 -3.36
N GLY A 102 8.69 -5.98 -4.02
CA GLY A 102 8.61 -6.67 -5.31
C GLY A 102 8.46 -5.71 -6.47
N ASP A 103 7.83 -6.20 -7.55
CA ASP A 103 7.80 -5.52 -8.85
C ASP A 103 6.42 -4.94 -9.20
N ASP A 104 5.45 -4.99 -8.29
CA ASP A 104 4.03 -4.73 -8.60
C ASP A 104 3.78 -3.33 -9.19
N PHE A 105 4.58 -2.32 -8.79
CA PHE A 105 4.42 -0.94 -9.27
C PHE A 105 5.55 -0.47 -10.20
N VAL A 106 6.54 -1.32 -10.54
CA VAL A 106 7.72 -0.89 -11.32
C VAL A 106 7.39 -0.50 -12.76
N HIS A 107 6.26 -0.98 -13.27
CA HIS A 107 5.75 -0.62 -14.59
C HIS A 107 4.69 0.49 -14.54
N THR A 108 4.57 1.19 -13.43
CA THR A 108 3.65 2.33 -13.27
C THR A 108 4.42 3.64 -13.20
N ASP A 109 3.70 4.76 -13.26
CA ASP A 109 4.24 6.12 -13.10
C ASP A 109 4.27 6.60 -11.63
N ILE A 110 4.03 5.70 -10.65
CA ILE A 110 4.17 6.04 -9.23
C ILE A 110 5.64 6.04 -8.80
N ARG A 111 6.02 6.97 -7.93
CA ARG A 111 7.38 7.00 -7.38
C ARG A 111 7.50 5.93 -6.30
N SER A 112 8.57 5.13 -6.35
CA SER A 112 8.95 4.23 -5.25
C SER A 112 9.50 5.03 -4.07
N ALA A 113 9.11 4.65 -2.84
CA ALA A 113 9.67 5.20 -1.61
C ALA A 113 11.01 4.53 -1.23
N VAL A 114 11.33 3.36 -1.80
CA VAL A 114 12.66 2.76 -1.69
C VAL A 114 13.53 3.18 -2.88
N ALA A 115 14.78 3.55 -2.62
CA ALA A 115 15.77 3.72 -3.67
C ALA A 115 16.03 2.37 -4.35
N SER A 116 15.88 2.33 -5.68
CA SER A 116 16.33 1.19 -6.48
C SER A 116 17.83 1.02 -6.25
N SER A 117 18.22 -0.13 -5.69
CA SER A 117 19.63 -0.55 -5.59
C SER A 117 20.03 -1.28 -6.86
#